data_AF-A0A395SG14-F1
#
_entry.id   AF-A0A395SG14-F1
#
_cell.length_a   1.000
_cell.length_b   1.000
_cell.length_c   1.000
_cell.angle_alpha   90.00
_cell.angle_beta   90.00
_cell.angle_gamma   90.00
#
_symmetry.space_group_name_H-M   'P 1'
#
loop_
_entity.id
_entity.type
_entity.pdbx_description
1 polymer ?
#
loop_
_entity_poly.entity_id
_entity_poly.type
_entity_poly.pdbx_seq_one_letter_code
_entity_poly.pdbx_strand_id
1 'polypeptide(L)'
;MPRDDPMELPQAHGCDRGERPAVFEIQGEHLVCGPFVMGRQQIEDFSMLPKRVVWCPKDQMHQLQPVRIENRGKGPELSLNGGRLAYVNDGQLVSPLLPDMTMNQRVEIQPAFE
;
A
#
# COMPACT_ATOMS: atom_id res chain seq x y z
N MET A 1 10.37 16.68 25.85
CA MET A 1 9.81 15.45 25.25
C MET A 1 10.96 14.74 24.56
N PRO A 2 11.36 13.52 24.96
CA PRO A 2 12.27 12.73 24.14
C PRO A 2 11.57 12.46 22.81
N ARG A 3 12.26 12.67 21.69
CA ARG A 3 11.78 12.20 20.39
C ARG A 3 12.20 10.74 20.33
N ASP A 4 11.22 9.84 20.33
CA ASP A 4 11.48 8.41 20.15
C ASP A 4 12.28 8.23 18.84
N ASP A 5 13.31 7.38 18.89
CA ASP A 5 14.17 7.12 17.74
C ASP A 5 13.31 6.52 16.61
N PRO A 6 13.20 7.16 15.44
CA PRO A 6 12.39 6.65 14.33
C PRO A 6 12.81 5.25 13.86
N MET A 7 14.01 4.78 14.21
CA MET A 7 14.50 3.43 13.95
C MET A 7 13.91 2.35 14.88
N GLU A 8 13.31 2.74 16.02
CA GLU A 8 12.71 1.83 17.01
C GLU A 8 11.21 1.62 16.81
N LEU A 9 10.61 2.24 15.78
CA LEU A 9 9.20 2.05 15.48
C LEU A 9 8.97 0.62 14.94
N PRO A 10 7.99 -0.12 15.48
CA PRO A 10 7.67 -1.46 14.99
C PRO A 10 7.36 -1.40 13.50
N GLN A 11 7.80 -2.41 12.75
CA GLN A 11 7.49 -2.53 11.32
C GLN A 11 6.42 -3.59 11.07
N ALA A 12 5.56 -3.27 10.11
CA ALA A 12 4.53 -4.15 9.57
C ALA A 12 5.09 -5.41 8.90
N HIS A 13 4.61 -6.59 9.30
CA HIS A 13 4.93 -7.88 8.69
C HIS A 13 3.81 -8.39 7.78
N GLY A 14 4.16 -8.96 6.62
CA GLY A 14 3.24 -9.52 5.63
C GLY A 14 2.52 -10.78 6.11
N CYS A 15 1.21 -10.91 5.83
CA CYS A 15 0.44 -12.15 5.99
C CYS A 15 0.18 -12.87 4.65
N ASP A 16 0.07 -14.20 4.70
CA ASP A 16 -0.36 -15.07 3.58
C ASP A 16 -1.79 -15.57 3.83
N ARG A 17 -2.67 -15.49 2.82
CA ARG A 17 -4.09 -15.87 2.90
C ARG A 17 -4.53 -16.87 1.82
N GLY A 18 -3.62 -17.60 1.19
CA GLY A 18 -3.93 -18.61 0.18
C GLY A 18 -4.51 -18.01 -1.12
N GLU A 19 -5.32 -18.78 -1.86
CA GLU A 19 -5.71 -18.46 -3.25
C GLU A 19 -6.92 -17.52 -3.43
N ARG A 20 -7.59 -17.08 -2.35
CA ARG A 20 -8.76 -16.19 -2.49
C ARG A 20 -8.31 -14.75 -2.72
N PRO A 21 -8.87 -14.03 -3.72
CA PRO A 21 -8.54 -12.63 -3.93
C PRO A 21 -8.89 -11.81 -2.69
N ALA A 22 -7.93 -11.01 -2.21
CA ALA A 22 -8.16 -10.09 -1.12
C ALA A 22 -8.99 -8.90 -1.63
N VAL A 23 -10.13 -8.65 -0.97
CA VAL A 23 -10.95 -7.47 -1.22
C VAL A 23 -10.62 -6.43 -0.15
N PHE A 24 -10.25 -5.24 -0.60
CA PHE A 24 -9.93 -4.11 0.28
C PHE A 24 -11.01 -3.04 0.18
N GLU A 25 -11.41 -2.53 1.33
CA GLU A 25 -12.25 -1.35 1.47
C GLU A 25 -11.41 -0.15 1.87
N ILE A 26 -11.77 1.04 1.41
CA ILE A 26 -11.16 2.26 1.90
C ILE A 26 -11.88 2.68 3.18
N GLN A 27 -11.20 2.55 4.32
CA GLN A 27 -11.71 3.02 5.61
C GLN A 27 -10.84 4.21 6.06
N GLY A 28 -11.41 5.40 6.06
CA GLY A 28 -10.63 6.63 6.22
C GLY A 28 -9.67 6.81 5.06
N GLU A 29 -8.36 6.81 5.34
CA GLU A 29 -7.31 6.90 4.33
C GLU A 29 -6.51 5.60 4.15
N HIS A 30 -7.07 4.43 4.50
CA HIS A 30 -6.34 3.15 4.46
C HIS A 30 -7.11 2.04 3.74
N LEU A 31 -6.39 1.14 3.07
CA LEU A 31 -6.94 -0.07 2.44
C LEU A 31 -7.05 -1.19 3.47
N VAL A 32 -8.28 -1.54 3.86
CA VAL A 32 -8.57 -2.51 4.93
C VAL A 32 -9.18 -3.78 4.34
N CYS A 33 -8.66 -4.94 4.74
CA CYS A 33 -9.21 -6.26 4.42
C CYS A 33 -9.40 -7.06 5.71
N GLY A 34 -10.60 -7.02 6.28
CA GLY A 34 -10.92 -7.67 7.56
C GLY A 34 -10.01 -7.18 8.69
N PRO A 35 -9.22 -8.05 9.35
CA PRO A 35 -8.32 -7.66 10.44
C PRO A 35 -6.99 -7.07 9.97
N PHE A 36 -6.80 -6.87 8.66
CA PHE A 36 -5.55 -6.43 8.08
C PHE A 36 -5.69 -5.11 7.31
N VAL A 37 -4.56 -4.44 7.09
CA VAL A 37 -4.44 -3.19 6.35
C VAL A 37 -3.24 -3.26 5.41
N MET A 38 -3.37 -2.68 4.21
CA MET A 38 -2.32 -2.64 3.20
C MET A 38 -1.89 -1.20 2.90
N GLY A 39 -0.58 -0.98 2.76
CA GLY A 39 -0.04 0.33 2.43
C GLY A 39 1.49 0.36 2.34
N ARG A 40 2.05 1.56 2.19
CA ARG A 40 3.48 1.83 2.34
C ARG A 40 3.79 2.19 3.79
N GLN A 41 5.01 1.89 4.24
CA GLN A 41 5.46 2.28 5.58
C GLN A 41 5.66 3.81 5.67
N GLN A 42 5.40 4.39 6.84
CA GLN A 42 5.67 5.81 7.13
C GLN A 42 7.14 6.18 6.89
N ILE A 43 8.05 5.30 7.30
CA ILE A 43 9.49 5.49 7.17
C ILE A 43 10.01 4.53 6.10
N GLU A 44 10.71 5.09 5.12
CA GLU A 44 11.30 4.35 4.01
C GLU A 44 12.73 4.84 3.78
N ASP A 45 13.55 4.02 3.12
CA ASP A 45 14.86 4.47 2.68
C ASP A 45 14.75 5.63 1.64
N PHE A 46 15.83 6.38 1.47
CA PHE A 46 15.90 7.48 0.49
C PHE A 46 16.20 7.02 -0.94
N SER A 47 16.15 5.72 -1.24
CA SER A 47 16.42 5.23 -2.59
C SER A 47 15.26 5.59 -3.53
N MET A 48 15.54 5.64 -4.83
CA MET A 48 14.51 5.78 -5.87
C MET A 48 13.94 4.42 -6.32
N LEU A 49 14.23 3.35 -5.59
CA LEU A 49 13.72 2.01 -5.89
C LEU A 49 12.20 1.93 -5.62
N PRO A 50 11.48 0.98 -6.26
CA PRO A 50 10.09 0.74 -5.94
C PRO A 50 9.93 0.43 -4.45
N LYS A 51 8.96 1.08 -3.81
CA LYS A 51 8.77 0.97 -2.37
C LYS A 51 7.94 -0.25 -2.02
N ARG A 52 8.31 -0.92 -0.94
CA ARG A 52 7.60 -2.13 -0.51
C ARG A 52 6.18 -1.78 -0.07
N VAL A 53 5.21 -2.53 -0.57
CA VAL A 53 3.85 -2.53 -0.02
C VAL A 53 3.77 -3.65 1.02
N VAL A 54 3.26 -3.32 2.19
CA VAL A 54 3.12 -4.24 3.32
C VAL A 54 1.65 -4.53 3.56
N TRP A 55 1.35 -5.73 4.06
CA TRP A 55 0.02 -6.16 4.46
C TRP A 55 0.09 -6.64 5.90
N CYS A 56 -0.40 -5.85 6.85
CA CYS A 56 -0.18 -6.07 8.27
C CYS A 56 -1.46 -6.00 9.11
N PRO A 57 -1.42 -6.41 10.39
CA PRO A 57 -2.56 -6.28 11.29
C PRO A 57 -3.03 -4.83 11.46
N LYS A 58 -4.34 -4.65 11.66
CA LYS A 58 -5.00 -3.32 11.69
C LYS A 58 -4.51 -2.42 12.84
N ASP A 59 -4.00 -2.97 13.94
CA ASP A 59 -3.42 -2.21 15.05
C ASP A 59 -2.14 -1.44 14.65
N GLN A 60 -1.46 -1.87 13.59
CA GLN A 60 -0.29 -1.22 13.01
C GLN A 60 -0.64 -0.17 11.93
N MET A 61 -1.93 0.11 11.69
CA MET A 61 -2.38 1.06 10.66
C MET A 61 -1.71 2.44 10.76
N HIS A 62 -1.43 2.92 11.98
CA HIS A 62 -0.78 4.21 12.23
C HIS A 62 0.65 4.30 11.68
N GLN A 63 1.27 3.16 11.33
CA GLN A 63 2.62 3.07 10.77
C GLN A 63 2.61 3.11 9.24
N LEU A 64 1.43 3.20 8.62
CA LEU A 64 1.28 3.25 7.19
C LEU A 64 1.03 4.67 6.70
N GLN A 65 1.44 4.92 5.45
CA GLN A 65 1.12 6.15 4.74
C GLN A 65 -0.34 6.10 4.24
N PRO A 66 -1.02 7.25 4.14
CA PRO A 66 -2.36 7.34 3.59
C PRO A 66 -2.41 6.86 2.13
N VAL A 67 -3.47 6.16 1.79
CA VAL A 67 -3.83 5.79 0.42
C VAL A 67 -4.85 6.79 -0.11
N ARG A 68 -4.57 7.33 -1.29
CA ARG A 68 -5.46 8.29 -1.98
C ARG A 68 -6.02 7.67 -3.24
N ILE A 69 -7.18 8.15 -3.67
CA ILE A 69 -7.68 7.91 -5.02
C ILE A 69 -7.33 9.13 -5.87
N GLU A 70 -6.64 8.91 -6.99
CA GLU A 70 -6.29 9.94 -7.94
C GLU A 70 -6.89 9.63 -9.31
N ASN A 71 -7.35 10.65 -10.03
CA ASN A 71 -7.81 10.48 -11.40
C ASN A 71 -6.64 10.71 -12.36
N ARG A 72 -6.13 9.63 -12.97
CA ARG A 72 -4.96 9.67 -13.87
C ARG A 72 -5.35 9.57 -15.34
N GLY A 73 -6.49 10.14 -15.71
CA GLY A 73 -7.00 10.27 -17.08
C GLY A 73 -7.63 9.00 -17.65
N LYS A 74 -7.41 7.83 -17.04
CA LYS A 74 -8.06 6.55 -17.39
C LYS A 74 -9.06 6.07 -16.34
N GLY A 75 -9.43 6.96 -15.41
CA GLY A 75 -10.31 6.66 -14.29
C GLY A 75 -9.60 6.77 -12.94
N PRO A 76 -10.31 6.43 -11.85
CA PRO A 76 -9.76 6.46 -10.51
C PRO A 76 -8.72 5.35 -10.34
N GLU A 77 -7.57 5.71 -9.77
CA GLU A 77 -6.48 4.79 -9.44
C GLU A 77 -6.07 4.99 -7.97
N LEU A 78 -5.58 3.92 -7.34
CA LEU A 78 -4.96 4.01 -6.02
C LEU A 78 -3.57 4.66 -6.12
N SER A 79 -3.34 5.63 -5.25
CA SER A 79 -2.07 6.34 -5.07
C SER A 79 -1.54 6.05 -3.66
N LEU A 80 -0.41 5.35 -3.59
CA LEU A 80 0.32 5.12 -2.35
C LEU A 80 1.46 6.14 -2.32
N ASN A 81 1.18 7.33 -1.81
CA ASN A 81 2.09 8.48 -1.79
C ASN A 81 2.70 8.78 -3.18
N GLY A 82 1.82 9.02 -4.15
CA GLY A 82 2.17 9.40 -5.53
C GLY A 82 2.53 8.22 -6.46
N GLY A 83 2.82 7.04 -5.89
CA GLY A 83 3.10 5.82 -6.63
C GLY A 83 1.87 4.95 -6.89
N ARG A 84 1.89 4.19 -7.99
CA ARG A 84 0.86 3.18 -8.34
C ARG A 84 1.19 1.83 -7.68
N LEU A 85 0.33 0.83 -7.81
CA LEU A 85 0.66 -0.55 -7.47
C LEU A 85 1.25 -1.31 -8.66
N ALA A 86 2.25 -2.14 -8.41
CA ALA A 86 2.85 -3.01 -9.40
C ALA A 86 3.37 -4.31 -8.77
N TYR A 87 3.35 -5.39 -9.57
CA TYR A 87 4.08 -6.61 -9.24
C TYR A 87 5.45 -6.59 -9.91
N VAL A 88 6.47 -7.00 -9.17
CA VAL A 88 7.80 -7.32 -9.73
C VAL A 88 7.95 -8.82 -9.92
N ASN A 89 8.99 -9.23 -10.66
CA ASN A 89 9.19 -10.60 -11.16
C ASN A 89 9.05 -11.74 -10.12
N ASP A 90 9.23 -11.44 -8.84
CA ASP A 90 9.11 -12.40 -7.73
C ASP A 90 7.71 -12.44 -7.08
N GLY A 91 6.70 -11.86 -7.74
CA GLY A 91 5.32 -11.79 -7.21
C GLY A 91 5.17 -10.83 -6.04
N GLN A 92 6.21 -10.04 -5.73
CA GLN A 92 6.14 -9.03 -4.68
C GLN A 92 5.35 -7.80 -5.16
N LEU A 93 4.40 -7.36 -4.34
CA LEU A 93 3.67 -6.12 -4.54
C LEU A 93 4.52 -4.92 -4.07
N VAL A 94 4.72 -3.96 -4.95
CA VAL A 94 5.50 -2.74 -4.71
C VAL A 94 4.76 -1.51 -5.22
N SER A 95 5.25 -0.34 -4.83
CA SER A 95 4.82 0.97 -5.28
C SER A 95 5.97 1.69 -6.00
N PRO A 96 6.01 1.66 -7.34
CA PRO A 96 7.03 2.37 -8.10
C PRO A 96 6.92 3.88 -7.90
N LEU A 97 8.07 4.54 -7.75
CA LEU A 97 8.13 5.99 -7.57
C LEU A 97 8.14 6.76 -8.90
N LEU A 98 8.69 6.16 -9.95
CA LEU A 98 8.77 6.75 -11.28
C LEU A 98 7.93 5.94 -12.28
N PRO A 99 7.43 6.58 -13.35
CA PRO A 99 6.83 5.88 -14.47
C PRO A 99 7.80 4.82 -15.06
N ASP A 100 7.24 3.75 -15.61
CA ASP A 100 7.95 2.71 -16.38
C ASP A 100 9.01 1.88 -15.63
N MET A 101 9.14 2.05 -14.32
CA MET A 101 10.01 1.19 -13.48
C MET A 101 9.52 -0.26 -13.43
N THR A 102 8.23 -0.50 -13.62
CA THR A 102 7.57 -1.81 -13.55
C THR A 102 6.36 -1.83 -14.47
N MET A 103 5.87 -3.02 -14.83
CA MET A 103 4.54 -3.12 -15.43
C MET A 103 3.48 -2.77 -14.39
N ASN A 104 2.68 -1.74 -14.67
CA ASN A 104 1.60 -1.32 -13.78
C ASN A 104 0.59 -2.44 -13.60
N GLN A 105 0.15 -2.68 -12.36
CA GLN A 105 -0.97 -3.58 -12.10
C GLN A 105 -2.28 -2.90 -12.50
N ARG A 106 -3.20 -3.66 -13.09
CA ARG A 106 -4.59 -3.23 -13.25
C ARG A 106 -5.28 -3.26 -11.90
N VAL A 107 -5.72 -2.10 -11.43
CA VAL A 107 -6.57 -1.94 -10.24
C VAL A 107 -7.96 -1.56 -10.73
N GLU A 108 -8.99 -2.28 -10.26
CA GLU A 108 -10.38 -1.95 -10.53
C GLU A 108 -11.02 -1.41 -9.27
N ILE A 109 -11.51 -0.17 -9.33
CA ILE A 109 -12.25 0.45 -8.25
C ILE A 109 -13.73 0.40 -8.64
N GLN A 110 -14.52 -0.34 -7.86
CA GLN A 110 -15.96 -0.47 -8.05
C GLN A 110 -16.68 0.19 -6.87
N PRO A 111 -17.79 0.89 -7.09
CA PRO A 111 -18.63 1.33 -6.00
C PRO A 111 -19.18 0.10 -5.26
N ALA A 112 -19.20 0.15 -3.93
CA ALA A 112 -19.90 -0.85 -3.14
C ALA A 112 -21.41 -0.66 -3.40
N PHE A 113 -22.05 -1.67 -3.97
CA PHE A 113 -23.51 -1.71 -4.04
C PHE A 113 -23.99 -2.41 -2.76
N GLU A 114 -24.71 -1.66 -1.92
CA GLU A 114 -25.53 -2.20 -0.82
C GLU A 114 -26.82 -2.83 -1.36
#